data_AF-A0A2V7V5N9-F1
#
_entry.id   AF-A0A2V7V5N9-F1
#
_cell.length_a   1.000
_cell.length_b   1.000
_cell.length_c   1.000
_cell.angle_alpha   90.00
_cell.angle_beta   90.00
_cell.angle_gamma   90.00
#
_symmetry.space_group_name_H-M   'P 1'
#
loop_
_entity.id
_entity.type
_entity.pdbx_description
1 polymer ?
#
loop_
_entity_poly.entity_id
_entity_poly.type
_entity_poly.pdbx_seq_one_letter_code
_entity_poly.pdbx_strand_id
1 'polypeptide(L)'
;MRLTRPIAARWPVLLSMREAVGMGLAAIKAYKLRASLTILGVVMGIMTVTGMSSIVAGLNASMARQIESLGSSVLLIRPAAPGEHISDEEWRKRKTLSMDEVQAISVLPLVRAISPMEFVRVDLIKYGNQKVQAA
;
A
#
# COMPACT_ATOMS: atom_id res chain seq x y z
N MET A 1 29.23 72.04 -14.03
CA MET A 1 27.90 72.13 -14.65
C MET A 1 27.22 70.77 -14.53
N ARG A 2 26.00 70.77 -13.97
CA ARG A 2 24.95 69.73 -13.83
C ARG A 2 25.01 68.56 -14.84
N LEU A 3 24.52 67.34 -14.64
CA LEU A 3 23.85 66.57 -13.58
C LEU A 3 23.67 65.15 -14.16
N THR A 4 23.84 64.13 -13.32
CA THR A 4 23.12 62.83 -13.29
C THR A 4 22.69 62.14 -14.61
N ARG A 5 23.35 61.02 -14.94
CA ARG A 5 22.74 59.94 -15.76
C ARG A 5 22.18 58.83 -14.85
N PRO A 6 21.00 58.29 -15.18
CA PRO A 6 20.06 57.71 -14.20
C PRO A 6 20.33 56.23 -13.91
N ILE A 7 20.24 55.86 -12.62
CA ILE A 7 19.52 54.76 -11.92
C ILE A 7 19.24 53.39 -12.65
N ALA A 8 19.44 53.24 -13.96
CA ALA A 8 19.15 52.02 -14.73
C ALA A 8 20.09 50.83 -14.44
N ALA A 9 21.15 51.02 -13.65
CA ALA A 9 22.14 49.99 -13.33
C ALA A 9 21.69 49.00 -12.25
N ARG A 10 20.51 49.16 -11.64
CA ARG A 10 20.08 48.32 -10.50
C ARG A 10 19.29 47.06 -10.89
N TRP A 11 18.79 46.95 -12.13
CA TRP A 11 18.11 45.76 -12.66
C TRP A 11 18.50 45.33 -14.11
N PRO A 12 19.78 45.40 -14.54
CA PRO A 12 20.16 45.03 -15.92
C PRO A 12 19.91 43.54 -16.21
N VAL A 13 20.10 42.67 -15.20
CA VAL A 13 20.00 41.20 -15.36
C VAL A 13 18.57 40.76 -15.68
N LEU A 14 17.57 41.37 -15.05
CA LEU A 14 16.16 41.05 -15.30
C LEU A 14 15.73 41.44 -16.72
N LEU A 15 16.21 42.58 -17.21
CA LEU A 15 15.90 43.05 -18.57
C LEU A 15 16.60 42.18 -19.63
N SER A 16 17.89 41.89 -19.43
CA SER A 16 18.66 41.05 -20.36
C SER A 16 18.14 39.61 -20.41
N MET A 17 17.69 39.07 -19.27
CA MET A 17 17.11 37.73 -19.21
C MET A 17 15.77 37.68 -19.94
N ARG A 18 14.94 38.72 -19.83
CA ARG A 18 13.70 38.84 -20.60
C ARG A 18 13.95 38.96 -22.11
N GLU A 19 14.96 39.73 -22.52
CA GLU A 19 15.36 39.83 -23.93
C GLU A 19 15.91 38.50 -24.48
N ALA A 20 16.74 37.80 -23.71
CA ALA A 20 17.26 36.48 -24.07
C ALA A 20 16.15 35.44 -24.24
N VAL A 21 15.17 35.42 -23.33
CA VAL A 21 13.97 34.57 -23.46
C VAL A 21 13.16 34.93 -24.70
N GLY A 22 12.99 36.23 -24.97
CA GLY A 22 12.31 36.71 -26.18
C GLY A 22 13.00 36.25 -27.48
N MET A 23 14.33 36.34 -27.53
CA MET A 23 15.13 35.85 -28.67
C MET A 23 15.03 34.33 -28.84
N GLY A 24 15.07 33.56 -27.74
CA GLY A 24 14.89 32.11 -27.76
C GLY A 24 13.52 31.69 -28.29
N LEU A 25 12.44 32.35 -27.83
CA LEU A 25 11.07 32.12 -28.30
C LEU A 25 10.91 32.45 -29.79
N ALA A 26 11.55 33.52 -30.27
CA ALA A 26 11.56 33.87 -31.69
C ALA A 26 12.26 32.79 -32.53
N ALA A 27 13.40 32.27 -32.06
CA ALA A 27 14.13 31.19 -32.73
C ALA A 27 13.32 29.88 -32.80
N ILE A 28 12.62 29.51 -31.71
CA ILE A 28 11.72 28.34 -31.70
C ILE A 28 10.59 28.49 -32.73
N LYS A 29 10.00 29.69 -32.84
CA LYS A 29 8.95 29.98 -33.84
C LYS A 29 9.48 29.97 -35.27
N ALA A 30 10.74 30.33 -35.51
CA ALA A 30 11.38 30.31 -36.82
C ALA A 30 11.66 28.88 -37.30
N TYR A 31 12.08 27.96 -36.42
CA TYR A 31 12.44 26.58 -36.76
C TYR A 31 11.48 25.53 -36.17
N LYS A 32 10.21 25.62 -36.55
CA LYS A 32 9.11 24.83 -35.97
C LYS A 32 9.33 23.32 -35.98
N LEU A 33 9.82 22.74 -37.10
CA LEU A 33 10.01 21.29 -37.25
C LEU A 33 11.09 20.74 -36.32
N ARG A 34 12.22 21.45 -36.21
CA ARG A 34 13.35 21.02 -35.39
C ARG A 34 13.04 21.17 -33.90
N ALA A 35 12.39 22.26 -33.53
CA ALA A 35 11.98 22.50 -32.15
C ALA A 35 10.87 21.53 -31.70
N SER A 36 9.89 21.22 -32.55
CA SER A 36 8.82 20.29 -32.19
C SER A 36 9.35 18.87 -32.00
N LEU A 37 10.21 18.37 -32.89
CA LEU A 37 10.73 17.00 -32.81
C LEU A 37 11.60 16.77 -31.57
N THR A 38 12.40 17.78 -31.18
CA THR A 38 13.23 17.73 -29.96
C THR A 38 12.38 17.76 -28.69
N ILE A 39 11.36 18.63 -28.65
CA ILE A 39 10.43 18.69 -27.51
C ILE A 39 9.63 17.38 -27.40
N LEU A 40 9.14 16.84 -28.52
CA LEU A 40 8.43 15.56 -28.52
C LEU A 40 9.28 14.42 -27.97
N GLY A 41 10.56 14.36 -28.35
CA GLY A 41 11.49 13.35 -27.81
C GLY A 41 11.62 13.42 -26.28
N VAL A 42 11.83 14.62 -25.74
CA VAL A 42 11.95 14.83 -24.29
C VAL A 42 10.64 14.50 -23.56
N VAL A 43 9.50 14.95 -24.09
CA VAL A 43 8.18 14.71 -23.49
C VAL A 43 7.86 13.22 -23.47
N MET A 44 8.07 12.51 -24.58
CA MET A 44 7.87 11.06 -24.63
C MET A 44 8.79 10.31 -23.66
N GLY A 45 10.04 10.74 -23.52
CA GLY A 45 10.97 10.15 -22.55
C GLY A 45 10.53 10.31 -21.10
N ILE A 46 10.07 11.50 -20.71
CA ILE A 46 9.58 11.74 -19.34
C ILE A 46 8.26 10.99 -19.10
N MET A 47 7.39 10.93 -20.10
CA MET A 47 6.10 10.22 -20.00
C MET A 47 6.29 8.72 -19.75
N THR A 48 7.18 8.06 -20.48
CA THR A 48 7.39 6.60 -20.32
C THR A 48 7.95 6.26 -18.95
N VAL A 49 8.96 7.00 -18.48
CA VAL A 49 9.59 6.76 -17.17
C VAL A 49 8.60 7.03 -16.03
N THR A 50 7.89 8.17 -16.09
CA THR A 50 6.92 8.54 -15.05
C THR A 50 5.72 7.60 -15.04
N GLY A 51 5.24 7.20 -16.23
CA GLY A 51 4.15 6.25 -16.38
C GLY A 51 4.48 4.88 -15.80
N MET A 52 5.63 4.31 -16.17
CA MET A 52 6.09 3.03 -15.62
C MET A 52 6.25 3.11 -14.09
N SER A 53 6.84 4.19 -13.57
CA SER A 53 7.00 4.40 -12.12
C SER A 53 5.65 4.41 -11.40
N SER A 54 4.66 5.13 -11.94
CA SER A 54 3.31 5.17 -11.37
C SER A 54 2.63 3.80 -11.39
N ILE A 55 2.79 3.02 -12.47
CA ILE A 55 2.21 1.69 -12.58
C ILE A 55 2.82 0.75 -11.54
N VAL A 56 4.14 0.73 -11.42
CA VAL A 56 4.85 -0.12 -10.44
C VAL A 56 4.45 0.24 -9.01
N ALA A 57 4.44 1.53 -8.68
CA ALA A 57 4.02 1.99 -7.36
C ALA A 57 2.56 1.63 -7.06
N GLY A 58 1.66 1.81 -8.03
CA GLY A 58 0.25 1.46 -7.91
C GLY A 58 0.02 -0.05 -7.72
N LEU A 59 0.74 -0.88 -8.47
CA LEU A 59 0.67 -2.33 -8.36
C LEU A 59 1.18 -2.79 -6.98
N ASN A 60 2.34 -2.30 -6.54
CA ASN A 60 2.89 -2.64 -5.24
C ASN A 60 1.92 -2.28 -4.11
N ALA A 61 1.32 -1.09 -4.16
CA ALA A 61 0.33 -0.67 -3.18
C ALA A 61 -0.95 -1.52 -3.23
N SER A 62 -1.38 -1.95 -4.42
CA SER A 62 -2.54 -2.82 -4.58
C SER A 62 -2.29 -4.24 -4.06
N MET A 63 -1.13 -4.81 -4.39
CA MET A 63 -0.70 -6.12 -3.91
C MET A 63 -0.54 -6.12 -2.38
N ALA A 64 0.08 -5.08 -1.82
CA ALA A 64 0.21 -4.93 -0.36
C ALA A 64 -1.17 -4.91 0.31
N ARG A 65 -2.13 -4.12 -0.20
CA ARG A 65 -3.51 -4.09 0.33
C ARG A 65 -4.21 -5.45 0.20
N GLN A 66 -4.01 -6.15 -0.91
CA GLN A 66 -4.59 -7.48 -1.09
C GLN A 66 -4.01 -8.47 -0.08
N ILE A 67 -2.69 -8.47 0.12
CA ILE A 67 -2.01 -9.32 1.10
C ILE A 67 -2.43 -8.98 2.53
N GLU A 68 -2.53 -7.69 2.87
CA GLU A 68 -3.06 -7.24 4.17
C GLU A 68 -4.52 -7.71 4.36
N SER A 69 -5.36 -7.60 3.32
CA SER A 69 -6.76 -8.04 3.37
C SER A 69 -6.93 -9.56 3.50
N LEU A 70 -5.95 -10.33 3.03
CA LEU A 70 -5.90 -11.79 3.22
C LEU A 70 -5.52 -12.18 4.66
N GLY A 71 -5.30 -11.21 5.55
CA GLY A 71 -5.01 -11.47 6.96
C GLY A 71 -3.52 -11.67 7.24
N SER A 72 -2.63 -10.97 6.51
CA SER A 72 -1.17 -10.99 6.76
C SER A 72 -0.76 -10.60 8.20
N SER A 73 -1.69 -10.11 9.01
CA SER A 73 -1.50 -9.78 10.42
C SER A 73 -2.33 -10.66 11.37
N VAL A 74 -2.81 -11.82 10.93
CA VAL A 74 -3.63 -12.73 11.74
C VAL A 74 -2.85 -14.02 12.04
N LEU A 75 -2.46 -14.20 13.30
CA LEU A 75 -1.87 -15.45 13.79
C LEU A 75 -2.98 -16.34 14.35
N LEU A 76 -3.21 -17.49 13.70
CA LEU A 76 -4.19 -18.48 14.16
C LEU A 76 -3.51 -19.47 15.13
N ILE A 77 -3.86 -19.41 16.41
CA ILE A 77 -3.37 -20.34 17.42
C ILE A 77 -4.42 -21.43 17.64
N ARG A 78 -4.06 -22.69 17.39
CA ARG A 78 -4.92 -23.86 17.61
C ARG A 78 -4.11 -24.98 18.25
N PRO A 79 -4.73 -25.85 19.06
CA PRO A 79 -4.06 -26.97 19.74
C PRO A 79 -3.65 -28.12 18.78
N ALA A 80 -3.71 -27.91 17.47
CA ALA A 80 -3.39 -28.88 16.43
C ALA A 80 -2.57 -28.24 15.32
N ALA A 81 -1.58 -28.96 14.83
CA ALA A 81 -0.76 -28.47 13.74
C ALA A 81 -1.57 -28.45 12.43
N PRO A 82 -1.33 -27.47 11.54
CA PRO A 82 -1.93 -27.46 10.21
C PRO A 82 -1.63 -28.77 9.47
N GLY A 83 -2.67 -29.53 9.09
CA GLY A 83 -2.54 -30.81 8.36
C GLY A 83 -2.49 -32.07 9.23
N GLU A 84 -2.53 -31.94 10.56
CA GLU A 84 -2.59 -33.07 11.48
C GLU A 84 -3.99 -33.72 11.43
N HIS A 85 -4.06 -35.00 11.04
CA HIS A 85 -5.29 -35.80 11.09
C HIS A 85 -5.38 -36.46 12.46
N ILE A 86 -6.00 -35.75 13.40
CA ILE A 86 -6.10 -36.19 14.80
C ILE A 86 -7.36 -37.04 14.95
N SER A 87 -7.24 -38.18 15.62
CA SER A 87 -8.40 -39.02 15.95
C SER A 87 -9.31 -38.32 16.98
N ASP A 88 -10.61 -38.64 16.99
CA ASP A 88 -11.58 -38.01 17.91
C ASP A 88 -11.23 -38.26 19.41
N GLU A 89 -10.54 -39.35 19.74
CA GLU A 89 -10.06 -39.60 21.11
C GLU A 89 -8.89 -38.71 21.52
N GLU A 90 -7.91 -38.52 20.62
CA GLU A 90 -6.76 -37.66 20.87
C GLU A 90 -7.18 -36.19 20.96
N TRP A 91 -8.16 -35.77 20.17
CA TRP A 91 -8.71 -34.41 20.26
C TRP A 91 -9.33 -34.13 21.63
N ARG A 92 -10.11 -35.08 22.19
CA ARG A 92 -10.73 -34.94 23.52
C ARG A 92 -9.72 -34.94 24.67
N LYS A 93 -8.54 -35.57 24.49
CA LYS A 93 -7.49 -35.63 25.51
C LYS A 93 -6.58 -34.38 25.51
N ARG A 94 -6.60 -33.56 24.47
CA ARG A 94 -5.79 -32.33 24.41
C ARG A 94 -6.38 -31.25 25.30
N LYS A 95 -5.51 -30.50 25.98
CA LYS A 95 -5.93 -29.31 26.74
C LYS A 95 -6.48 -28.27 25.77
N THR A 96 -7.69 -27.80 26.06
CA THR A 96 -8.24 -26.62 25.39
C THR A 96 -7.48 -25.37 25.84
N LEU A 97 -7.53 -24.33 25.01
CA LEU A 97 -7.01 -23.00 25.37
C LEU A 97 -7.92 -22.38 26.43
N SER A 98 -7.35 -21.97 27.56
CA SER A 98 -8.10 -21.32 28.64
C SER A 98 -8.28 -19.82 28.37
N MET A 99 -9.33 -19.22 28.92
CA MET A 99 -9.52 -17.76 28.88
C MET A 99 -8.41 -17.00 29.61
N ASP A 100 -7.76 -17.61 30.60
CA ASP A 100 -6.58 -17.02 31.26
C ASP A 100 -5.40 -16.88 30.29
N GLU A 101 -5.22 -17.86 29.40
CA GLU A 101 -4.16 -17.81 28.38
C GLU A 101 -4.47 -16.73 27.33
N VAL A 102 -5.73 -16.57 26.94
CA VAL A 102 -6.20 -15.47 26.09
C VAL A 102 -5.85 -14.11 26.71
N GLN A 103 -6.09 -13.97 28.02
CA GLN A 103 -5.82 -12.71 28.72
C GLN A 103 -4.33 -12.45 28.91
N ALA A 104 -3.51 -13.48 29.11
CA ALA A 104 -2.05 -13.33 29.16
C ALA A 104 -1.48 -12.84 27.82
N ILE A 105 -2.03 -13.30 26.70
CA ILE A 105 -1.59 -12.90 25.35
C ILE A 105 -2.07 -11.48 25.01
N SER A 106 -3.21 -11.03 25.52
CA SER A 106 -3.77 -9.70 25.21
C SER A 106 -2.95 -8.53 25.78
N VAL A 107 -2.14 -8.78 26.81
CA VAL A 107 -1.29 -7.78 27.46
C VAL A 107 0.03 -7.56 26.69
N LEU A 108 0.35 -8.42 25.71
CA LEU A 108 1.58 -8.28 24.93
C LEU A 108 1.52 -7.05 24.01
N PRO A 109 2.59 -6.24 23.94
CA PRO A 109 2.60 -4.97 23.21
C PRO A 109 2.48 -5.12 21.68
N LEU A 110 2.71 -6.32 21.15
CA LEU A 110 2.62 -6.64 19.71
C LEU A 110 1.20 -7.07 19.29
N VAL A 111 0.31 -7.34 20.24
CA VAL A 111 -1.01 -7.89 19.96
C VAL A 111 -2.04 -6.76 19.91
N ARG A 112 -2.57 -6.49 18.72
CA ARG A 112 -3.58 -5.43 18.53
C ARG A 112 -4.98 -5.84 18.96
N ALA A 113 -5.35 -7.09 18.70
CA ALA A 113 -6.66 -7.64 19.02
C ALA A 113 -6.58 -9.17 19.09
N ILE A 114 -7.42 -9.77 19.94
CA ILE A 114 -7.61 -11.22 20.04
C ILE A 114 -9.09 -11.52 19.88
N SER A 115 -9.41 -12.58 19.14
CA SER A 115 -10.78 -13.11 19.02
C SER A 115 -10.77 -14.58 19.42
N PRO A 116 -11.24 -14.94 20.62
CA PRO A 116 -11.42 -16.33 21.02
C PRO A 116 -12.48 -17.00 20.15
N MET A 117 -12.18 -18.21 19.66
CA MET A 117 -13.08 -18.97 18.81
C MET A 117 -13.25 -20.38 19.37
N GLU A 118 -14.47 -20.71 19.78
CA GLU A 118 -14.83 -22.05 20.25
C GLU A 118 -15.70 -22.73 19.19
N PHE A 119 -15.23 -23.86 18.67
CA PHE A 119 -16.02 -24.70 17.78
C PHE A 119 -16.68 -25.79 18.61
N VAL A 120 -17.91 -25.56 19.05
CA VAL A 120 -18.72 -26.58 19.72
C VAL A 120 -19.18 -27.59 18.66
N ARG A 121 -18.62 -28.80 18.70
CA ARG A 121 -19.07 -29.91 17.85
C ARG A 121 -20.32 -30.51 18.49
N VAL A 122 -21.49 -30.13 17.97
CA VAL A 122 -22.77 -30.71 18.38
C VAL A 122 -22.85 -32.14 17.86
N ASP A 123 -22.55 -33.10 18.72
CA ASP A 123 -22.80 -34.50 18.44
C ASP A 123 -24.32 -34.73 18.44
N LEU A 124 -24.86 -35.17 17.32
CA LEU A 124 -26.27 -35.54 17.18
C LEU A 124 -26.51 -36.82 18.00
N ILE A 125 -26.98 -36.67 19.22
CA ILE A 125 -27.35 -37.80 20.07
C ILE A 125 -28.62 -38.41 19.48
N LYS A 126 -28.49 -39.58 18.83
CA LYS A 126 -29.61 -40.32 18.26
C LYS A 126 -30.19 -41.23 19.34
N TYR A 127 -31.36 -40.88 19.87
CA TYR A 127 -32.16 -41.79 20.69
C TYR A 127 -33.31 -42.35 19.84
N GLY A 128 -33.15 -43.59 19.38
CA GLY A 128 -34.14 -44.25 18.51
C GLY A 128 -34.32 -43.56 17.15
N ASN A 129 -35.57 -43.30 16.76
CA ASN A 129 -35.91 -42.69 15.46
C ASN A 129 -36.03 -41.16 15.50
N GLN A 130 -35.62 -40.51 16.59
CA GLN A 130 -35.66 -39.05 16.73
C GLN A 130 -34.24 -38.49 16.91
N LYS A 131 -33.89 -37.54 16.05
CA LYS A 131 -32.67 -36.74 16.14
C LYS A 131 -33.00 -35.55 17.03
N VAL A 132 -32.41 -35.47 18.22
CA VAL A 132 -32.53 -34.30 19.09
C VAL A 132 -31.15 -33.66 19.19
N GLN A 133 -31.07 -32.38 18.80
CA GLN A 133 -29.89 -31.56 19.04
C GLN A 133 -29.79 -31.32 20.55
N ALA A 134 -28.69 -31.77 21.17
CA ALA A 134 -28.35 -31.31 22.51
C ALA A 134 -27.85 -29.87 22.38
N ALA A 135 -28.60 -28.95 23.00
CA ALA A 135 -28.28 -27.52 23.09
C ALA A 135 -27.04 -27.28 23.97
#